data_AF-R4X1E7-F1
#
_entry.id   AF-R4X1E7-F1
#
_cell.length_a   1.000
_cell.length_b   1.000
_cell.length_c   1.000
_cell.angle_alpha   90.00
_cell.angle_beta   90.00
_cell.angle_gamma   90.00
#
_symmetry.space_group_name_H-M   'P 1'
#
loop_
_entity.id
_entity.type
_entity.pdbx_description
1 polymer ?
#
loop_
_entity_poly.entity_id
_entity_poly.type
_entity_poly.pdbx_seq_one_letter_code
_entity_poly.pdbx_strand_id
1 'polypeptide(L)' 'MRALKGLETMIGASVIHWPMQRIADYPHLSRYVREIYRMPGVADTVNVEHIKRHYYESHRTINPTGIVPAGPVLDFAVQS' A
#
# COMPACT_ATOMS: atom_id res chain seq x y z
N MET A 1 5.54 -8.44 32.35
CA MET A 1 5.62 -7.85 31.00
C MET A 1 5.96 -8.92 29.96
N ARG A 2 4.96 -9.73 29.55
CA ARG A 2 5.07 -10.68 28.41
C ARG A 2 3.63 -10.94 27.92
N ALA A 3 3.06 -10.00 27.15
CA ALA A 3 1.76 -10.20 26.53
C ALA A 3 1.49 -9.30 25.30
N LEU A 4 2.51 -8.68 24.70
CA LEU A 4 2.31 -7.76 23.55
C LEU A 4 3.13 -8.10 22.30
N LYS A 5 4.05 -9.07 22.36
CA LYS A 5 4.90 -9.43 21.20
C LYS A 5 4.18 -10.21 20.07
N GLY A 6 2.90 -10.54 20.23
CA GLY A 6 2.14 -11.35 19.26
C GLY A 6 1.11 -10.59 18.43
N LEU A 7 0.79 -9.34 18.79
CA LEU A 7 -0.22 -8.53 18.07
C LEU A 7 0.39 -7.63 17.00
N GLU A 8 1.69 -7.33 17.09
CA GLU A 8 2.41 -6.53 16.09
C GLU A 8 2.66 -7.29 14.78
N THR A 9 2.64 -8.64 14.81
CA THR A 9 2.87 -9.47 13.62
C THR A 9 1.65 -9.56 12.69
N MET A 10 0.49 -9.03 13.09
CA MET A 10 -0.77 -9.12 12.34
C MET A 10 -1.40 -7.76 12.01
N ILE A 11 -0.61 -6.68 11.96
CA ILE A 11 -1.05 -5.42 11.35
C ILE A 11 -0.26 -5.26 10.06
N GLY A 12 -0.75 -5.92 9.01
CA GLY A 12 -0.47 -5.71 7.59
C GLY A 12 0.96 -5.34 7.22
N ALA A 13 1.71 -6.31 6.67
CA ALA A 13 2.99 -6.11 6.00
C ALA A 13 3.00 -4.80 5.19
N SER A 14 3.59 -3.76 5.77
CA SER A 14 3.84 -2.45 5.19
C SER A 14 5.28 -2.12 5.54
N VAL A 15 6.09 -1.82 4.53
CA VAL A 15 7.51 -1.43 4.70
C VAL A 15 7.63 -0.19 5.60
N ILE A 16 6.62 0.66 5.63
CA ILE A 16 6.58 1.84 6.47
C ILE A 16 5.34 1.74 7.37
N HIS A 17 5.56 1.71 8.67
CA HIS A 17 4.47 1.71 9.64
C HIS A 17 3.86 3.11 9.72
N TRP A 18 2.56 3.20 9.39
CA TRP A 18 1.77 4.42 9.57
C TRP A 18 0.48 4.05 10.35
N PRO A 19 0.28 4.57 11.57
CA PRO A 19 -0.80 4.12 12.45
C PRO A 19 -2.19 4.70 12.10
N MET A 20 -2.32 5.50 11.03
CA MET A 20 -3.62 6.08 10.63
C MET A 20 -4.38 5.24 9.60
N GLN A 21 -5.59 5.68 9.25
CA GLN A 21 -6.45 5.03 8.25
C GLN A 21 -5.83 5.10 6.84
N ARG A 22 -6.26 4.20 5.95
CA ARG A 22 -5.76 4.14 4.56
C ARG A 22 -6.38 5.28 3.76
N ILE A 23 -5.74 5.67 2.66
CA ILE A 23 -6.30 6.65 1.71
C ILE A 23 -7.70 6.23 1.22
N ALA A 24 -7.95 4.92 1.06
CA ALA A 24 -9.24 4.36 0.67
C ALA A 24 -10.37 4.63 1.69
N ASP A 25 -10.03 4.82 2.96
CA ASP A 25 -11.00 5.05 4.04
C ASP A 25 -11.41 6.54 4.13
N TYR A 26 -10.72 7.44 3.42
CA TYR A 26 -11.06 8.87 3.33
C TYR A 26 -11.76 9.19 2.00
N PRO A 27 -13.08 9.47 1.96
CA PRO A 27 -13.84 9.54 0.71
C PRO A 27 -13.37 10.66 -0.23
N HIS A 28 -13.06 11.84 0.29
CA HIS A 28 -12.58 12.96 -0.52
C HIS A 28 -11.18 12.72 -1.08
N LEU A 29 -10.26 12.15 -0.28
CA LEU A 29 -8.90 11.82 -0.74
C LEU A 29 -8.92 10.67 -1.76
N SER A 30 -9.71 9.63 -1.49
CA SER A 30 -9.88 8.49 -2.40
C SER A 30 -10.43 8.95 -3.75
N ARG A 31 -11.41 9.86 -3.75
CA ARG A 31 -11.93 10.49 -4.97
C ARG A 31 -10.85 11.28 -5.71
N TYR A 32 -10.11 12.14 -5.02
CA TYR A 32 -9.06 12.97 -5.62
C TYR A 32 -7.96 12.12 -6.30
N VAL A 33 -7.51 11.05 -5.63
CA VAL A 33 -6.51 10.13 -6.21
C VAL A 33 -7.05 9.46 -7.47
N ARG A 34 -8.31 9.03 -7.49
CA ARG A 34 -8.95 8.45 -8.69
C ARG A 34 -9.10 9.48 -9.81
N GLU A 35 -9.43 10.73 -9.50
CA GLU A 35 -9.54 11.80 -10.49
C GLU A 35 -8.19 12.04 -11.18
N ILE A 36 -7.09 12.09 -10.42
CA ILE A 36 -5.74 12.19 -10.99
C ILE A 36 -5.39 10.95 -11.82
N TYR A 37 -5.66 9.75 -11.30
CA TYR A 37 -5.33 8.51 -11.99
C TYR A 37 -6.01 8.38 -13.35
N ARG A 38 -7.21 8.95 -13.49
CA ARG A 38 -8.01 8.96 -14.74
C ARG A 38 -7.62 10.07 -15.72
N MET A 39 -6.72 10.98 -15.35
CA MET A 39 -6.23 11.98 -16.30
C MET A 39 -5.52 11.30 -17.49
N PRO A 40 -5.66 11.81 -18.72
CA PRO A 40 -5.06 11.19 -19.89
C PRO A 40 -3.56 10.95 -19.72
N GLY A 41 -3.12 9.70 -19.92
CA GLY A 41 -1.72 9.28 -19.83
C GLY A 41 -1.18 9.05 -18.42
N VAL A 42 -1.91 9.38 -17.34
CA VAL A 42 -1.41 9.16 -15.97
C VAL A 42 -1.38 7.68 -15.61
N ALA A 43 -2.44 6.93 -15.90
CA ALA A 43 -2.51 5.50 -15.60
C ALA A 43 -1.33 4.71 -16.22
N ASP A 44 -0.89 5.09 -17.43
CA ASP A 44 0.22 4.45 -18.14
C ASP A 44 1.57 4.64 -17.45
N THR A 45 1.71 5.65 -16.59
CA THR A 45 2.93 5.92 -15.82
C THR A 45 3.00 5.15 -14.50
N VAL A 46 1.89 4.56 -14.06
CA VAL A 46 1.78 3.96 -12.71
C VAL A 46 1.84 2.45 -12.79
N ASN A 47 3.03 1.89 -12.50
CA ASN A 47 3.22 0.45 -12.37
C ASN A 47 3.24 0.01 -10.90
N VAL A 48 2.09 -0.44 -10.40
CA VAL A 48 1.90 -0.88 -9.00
C VAL A 48 2.81 -2.07 -8.65
N GLU A 49 2.99 -3.02 -9.57
CA GLU A 49 3.84 -4.19 -9.31
C GLU A 49 5.30 -3.76 -9.10
N HIS A 50 5.82 -2.92 -9.99
CA HIS A 50 7.17 -2.37 -9.89
C HIS A 50 7.36 -1.59 -8.58
N ILE A 51 6.39 -0.74 -8.22
CA ILE A 51 6.41 0.01 -6.95
C ILE A 51 6.49 -0.97 -5.77
N LYS A 52 5.59 -1.96 -5.68
CA LYS A 52 5.58 -2.93 -4.59
C LYS A 52 6.92 -3.66 -4.48
N ARG A 53 7.41 -4.24 -5.57
CA ARG A 53 8.66 -4.99 -5.56
C ARG A 53 9.84 -4.13 -5.14
N HIS A 54 9.95 -2.90 -5.67
CA HIS A 54 11.01 -1.99 -5.27
C HIS A 54 11.03 -1.75 -3.76
N TYR A 55 9.87 -1.47 -3.14
CA TYR A 55 9.82 -1.19 -1.71
C TYR A 55 10.07 -2.43 -0.83
N TYR A 56 9.51 -3.60 -1.18
CA TYR A 56 9.64 -4.80 -0.35
C TYR A 56 10.95 -5.58 -0.55
N GLU A 57 11.55 -5.54 -1.75
CA GLU A 57 12.76 -6.30 -2.07
C GLU A 57 14.05 -5.50 -1.80
N SER A 58 14.03 -4.17 -1.97
CA SER A 58 15.23 -3.32 -1.83
C SER A 58 15.57 -2.99 -0.37
N HIS A 59 14.55 -2.80 0.49
CA HIS A 59 14.74 -2.40 1.89
C HIS A 59 15.00 -3.60 2.80
N ARG A 60 16.09 -4.33 2.58
CA ARG A 60 16.43 -5.55 3.35
C ARG A 60 16.66 -5.31 4.84
N THR A 61 16.99 -4.08 5.24
CA THR A 61 17.10 -3.69 6.66
C THR A 61 15.74 -3.66 7.36
N ILE A 62 14.66 -3.43 6.62
CA ILE A 62 13.29 -3.33 7.13
C ILE A 62 12.50 -4.61 6.85
N ASN A 63 12.66 -5.19 5.65
CA ASN A 63 12.08 -6.47 5.26
C ASN A 63 13.19 -7.47 4.87
N PRO A 64 13.83 -8.15 5.84
CA PRO A 64 14.92 -9.09 5.57
C PRO A 64 14.50 -10.23 4.64
N THR A 65 13.25 -10.67 4.77
CA THR A 65 12.69 -11.78 3.97
C THR A 65 12.49 -11.41 2.49
N GLY A 66 12.34 -10.12 2.18
CA GLY A 66 12.01 -9.65 0.84
C GLY A 66 10.64 -10.10 0.33
N ILE A 67 9.78 -10.64 1.22
CA ILE A 67 8.44 -11.10 0.84
C ILE A 67 7.61 -9.89 0.40
N VAL A 68 7.05 -9.96 -0.80
CA VAL A 68 6.11 -8.98 -1.34
C VAL A 68 4.70 -9.43 -0.99
N PRO A 69 3.95 -8.71 -0.16
CA PRO A 69 2.60 -9.10 0.21
C PRO A 69 1.65 -9.00 -0.99
N ALA A 70 0.74 -9.97 -1.10
CA ALA A 70 -0.31 -9.99 -2.13
C ALA A 70 -1.36 -8.88 -1.96
N GLY A 71 -1.41 -8.22 -0.81
CA GLY A 71 -2.48 -7.31 -0.41
C GLY A 71 -2.69 -6.11 -1.35
N PRO A 72 -3.68 -5.28 -0.98
CA PRO A 72 -5.09 -5.40 -1.35
C PRO A 72 -5.32 -5.13 -2.84
N VAL A 73 -6.43 -5.63 -3.39
CA VAL A 73 -6.83 -5.33 -4.77
C VAL A 73 -7.02 -3.82 -4.91
N LEU A 74 -6.16 -3.18 -5.72
CA LEU A 74 -6.26 -1.76 -6.02
C LEU A 74 -7.17 -1.60 -7.24
N ASP A 75 -8.36 -1.08 -7.00
CA ASP A 75 -9.29 -0.71 -8.07
C ASP A 75 -9.44 0.81 -8.11
N PHE A 76 -8.67 1.44 -9.00
CA PHE A 76 -8.78 2.87 -9.28
C PHE A 76 -9.82 3.19 -10.36
N ALA A 77 -10.41 2.17 -10.99
CA ALA A 77 -11.28 2.29 -12.16
C ALA A 77 -12.77 2.30 -11.79
N VAL A 78 -13.20 1.65 -10.70
CA VAL A 78 -14.62 1.60 -10.29
C VAL A 78 -15.17 2.98 -9.88
N GLN A 79 -16.41 3.25 -10.31
CA GLN A 79 -17.19 4.43 -9.88
C GLN A 79 -17.99 4.08 -8.62
N SER A 80 -17.93 4.96 -7.62
CA SER A 80 -18.80 4.97 -6.44
C SER A 80 -19.95 5.93 -6.65
#